data_AF-A0A2E3WLJ9-F1
#
_entry.id   AF-A0A2E3WLJ9-F1
#
_cell.length_a   1.000
_cell.length_b   1.000
_cell.length_c   1.000
_cell.angle_alpha   90.00
_cell.angle_beta   90.00
_cell.angle_gamma   90.00
#
_symmetry.space_group_name_H-M   'P 1'
#
loop_
_entity.id
_entity.type
_entity.pdbx_description
1 polymer ?
#
loop_
_entity_poly.entity_id
_entity_poly.type
_entity_poly.pdbx_seq_one_letter_code
_entity_poly.pdbx_strand_id
1 'polypeptide(L)'
;MKKKLDMSSSTHNLLMQKCTVPVVLAYIMGAYILGSAGYLLFTARMGTPFRDSLTSDQYVLKKQSARRRGAVFGLAFAVSLVFLIYWGPFKKCET
;
A
#
# COMPACT_ATOMS: atom_id res chain seq x y z
N MET A 1 -1.94 45.37 -14.08
CA MET A 1 -1.60 44.13 -14.81
C MET A 1 -0.93 43.05 -13.94
N LYS A 2 -0.13 43.38 -12.91
CA LYS A 2 0.55 42.41 -12.03
C LYS A 2 -0.39 41.40 -11.33
N LYS A 3 -1.52 41.87 -10.78
CA LYS A 3 -2.57 41.02 -10.16
C LYS A 3 -3.11 39.88 -11.02
N LYS A 4 -3.09 39.98 -12.36
CA LYS A 4 -3.63 38.94 -13.26
C LYS A 4 -2.65 37.77 -13.45
N LEU A 5 -1.34 38.04 -13.30
CA LEU A 5 -0.27 37.05 -13.39
C LEU A 5 -0.14 36.24 -12.10
N ASP A 6 -0.27 36.89 -10.93
CA ASP A 6 -0.21 36.21 -9.63
C ASP A 6 -1.40 35.25 -9.40
N MET A 7 -2.58 35.58 -9.92
CA MET A 7 -3.78 34.74 -9.78
C MET A 7 -3.76 33.51 -10.70
N SER A 8 -3.13 33.62 -11.88
CA SER A 8 -2.91 32.47 -12.78
C SER A 8 -1.86 31.51 -12.20
N SER A 9 -0.79 32.03 -11.58
CA SER A 9 0.24 31.22 -10.91
C SER A 9 -0.30 30.47 -9.68
N SER A 10 -1.17 31.09 -8.87
CA SER A 10 -1.77 30.43 -7.70
C SER A 10 -2.77 29.32 -8.10
N THR A 11 -3.53 29.54 -9.18
CA THR A 11 -4.50 28.54 -9.67
C THR A 11 -3.82 27.30 -10.24
N HIS A 12 -2.70 27.45 -10.96
CA HIS A 12 -1.90 26.32 -11.46
C HIS A 12 -1.31 25.48 -10.32
N ASN A 13 -0.78 26.11 -9.26
CA ASN A 13 -0.25 25.39 -8.10
C ASN A 13 -1.36 24.61 -7.36
N LEU A 14 -2.57 25.16 -7.29
CA LEU A 14 -3.72 24.52 -6.66
C LEU A 14 -4.24 23.33 -7.49
N LEU A 15 -4.23 23.44 -8.82
CA LEU A 15 -4.62 22.36 -9.73
C LEU A 15 -3.59 21.22 -9.72
N MET A 16 -2.30 21.55 -9.74
CA MET A 16 -1.21 20.59 -9.55
C MET A 16 -1.29 19.88 -8.19
N GLN A 17 -1.62 20.58 -7.10
CA GLN A 17 -1.85 19.93 -5.80
C GLN A 17 -3.11 19.04 -5.78
N LYS A 18 -4.23 19.51 -6.35
CA LYS A 18 -5.47 18.72 -6.44
C LYS A 18 -5.30 17.41 -7.21
N CYS A 19 -4.36 17.39 -8.14
CA CYS A 19 -4.04 16.24 -8.98
C CYS A 19 -2.98 15.31 -8.37
N THR A 20 -1.96 15.87 -7.73
CA THR A 20 -0.84 15.11 -7.20
C THR A 20 -1.24 14.27 -5.98
N VAL A 21 -2.04 14.85 -5.08
CA VAL A 21 -2.51 14.17 -3.86
C VAL A 21 -3.29 12.88 -4.17
N PRO A 22 -4.33 12.88 -5.04
CA PRO A 22 -5.07 11.65 -5.34
C PRO A 22 -4.23 10.62 -6.10
N VAL A 23 -3.27 11.04 -6.94
CA VAL A 23 -2.36 10.09 -7.61
C VAL A 23 -1.46 9.37 -6.61
N VAL A 24 -0.84 10.10 -5.67
CA VAL A 24 -0.03 9.49 -4.61
C VAL A 24 -0.87 8.55 -3.75
N LEU A 25 -2.09 8.96 -3.40
CA LEU A 25 -3.01 8.13 -2.64
C LEU A 25 -3.41 6.86 -3.40
N ALA A 26 -3.64 6.95 -4.71
CA ALA A 26 -3.95 5.81 -5.56
C ALA A 26 -2.79 4.80 -5.63
N TYR A 27 -1.54 5.26 -5.70
CA TYR A 27 -0.37 4.38 -5.62
C TYR A 27 -0.28 3.65 -4.27
N ILE A 28 -0.49 4.35 -3.15
CA ILE A 28 -0.45 3.75 -1.81
C ILE A 28 -1.57 2.72 -1.66
N MET A 29 -2.80 3.05 -2.08
CA MET A 29 -3.95 2.15 -2.00
C MET A 29 -3.78 0.95 -2.93
N GLY A 30 -3.28 1.14 -4.15
CA GLY A 30 -2.96 0.04 -5.06
C GLY A 30 -1.93 -0.91 -4.46
N ALA A 31 -0.86 -0.37 -3.87
CA ALA A 31 0.17 -1.18 -3.22
C ALA A 31 -0.38 -1.95 -2.03
N TYR A 32 -1.28 -1.32 -1.26
CA TYR A 32 -1.96 -1.94 -0.14
C TYR A 32 -2.86 -3.10 -0.56
N ILE A 33 -3.65 -2.93 -1.62
CA ILE A 33 -4.55 -3.98 -2.14
C ILE A 33 -3.73 -5.17 -2.68
N LEU A 34 -2.72 -4.91 -3.51
CA LEU A 34 -1.86 -5.96 -4.06
C LEU A 34 -1.07 -6.68 -2.96
N GLY A 35 -0.52 -5.93 -2.01
CA GLY A 35 0.17 -6.49 -0.85
C GLY A 35 -0.76 -7.35 0.02
N SER A 36 -2.00 -6.91 0.22
CA SER A 36 -3.02 -7.68 0.97
C SER A 36 -3.47 -8.94 0.22
N ALA A 37 -3.64 -8.88 -1.09
CA ALA A 37 -3.93 -10.03 -1.92
C ALA A 37 -2.79 -11.06 -1.89
N GLY A 38 -1.55 -10.59 -2.04
CA GLY A 38 -0.35 -11.41 -1.89
C GLY A 38 -0.28 -12.05 -0.50
N TYR A 39 -0.50 -11.27 0.56
CA TYR A 39 -0.58 -11.78 1.92
C TYR A 39 -1.62 -12.88 2.07
N LEU A 40 -2.84 -12.71 1.56
CA LEU A 40 -3.87 -13.74 1.63
C LEU A 40 -3.45 -15.01 0.87
N LEU A 41 -2.86 -14.88 -0.32
CA LEU A 41 -2.38 -16.04 -1.09
C LEU A 41 -1.26 -16.81 -0.35
N PHE A 42 -0.29 -16.12 0.22
CA PHE A 42 0.83 -16.75 0.93
C PHE A 42 0.44 -17.27 2.32
N THR A 43 -0.51 -16.62 2.98
CA THR A 43 -0.96 -17.01 4.33
C THR A 43 -2.18 -17.93 4.34
N ALA A 44 -2.85 -18.14 3.21
CA ALA A 44 -3.94 -19.13 3.08
C ALA A 44 -3.51 -20.56 3.47
N ARG A 45 -2.21 -20.88 3.32
CA ARG A 45 -1.63 -22.17 3.73
C ARG A 45 -1.09 -22.17 5.15
N MET A 46 -1.02 -21.02 5.81
CA MET A 46 -0.65 -20.92 7.23
C MET A 46 -1.94 -21.06 8.04
N GLY A 47 -2.02 -22.09 8.90
CA GLY A 47 -3.24 -22.45 9.64
C GLY A 47 -3.97 -21.30 10.34
N THR A 48 -5.26 -21.52 10.62
CA THR A 48 -6.19 -20.48 11.06
C THR A 48 -5.71 -19.76 12.33
N PRO A 49 -5.94 -18.43 12.45
CA PRO A 49 -5.50 -17.64 13.60
C PRO A 49 -6.32 -17.92 14.87
N PHE A 50 -7.26 -18.87 14.84
CA PHE A 50 -8.16 -19.15 15.95
C PHE A 50 -7.42 -19.68 17.17
N ARG A 51 -8.04 -19.45 18.33
CA ARG A 51 -7.45 -19.69 19.65
C ARG A 51 -7.98 -20.98 20.28
N ASP A 52 -8.68 -21.79 19.49
CA ASP A 52 -9.31 -23.00 19.99
C ASP A 52 -8.24 -24.04 20.33
N SER A 53 -8.24 -24.39 21.61
CA SER A 53 -7.39 -25.39 22.28
C SER A 53 -5.87 -25.26 22.06
N LEU A 54 -5.27 -24.10 22.38
CA LEU A 54 -3.80 -23.97 22.44
C LEU A 54 -3.23 -24.55 23.74
N THR A 55 -2.53 -25.69 23.65
CA THR A 55 -1.53 -26.11 24.66
C THR A 55 -0.33 -25.13 24.67
N SER A 56 0.47 -25.13 25.74
CA SER A 56 1.64 -24.23 25.90
C SER A 56 2.58 -24.24 24.69
N ASP A 57 2.78 -25.41 24.08
CA ASP A 57 3.68 -25.60 22.94
C ASP A 57 3.09 -25.02 21.64
N GLN A 58 1.77 -25.14 21.47
CA GLN A 58 1.07 -24.56 20.33
C GLN A 58 1.06 -23.02 20.40
N TYR A 59 1.13 -22.42 21.60
CA TYR A 59 1.28 -20.97 21.76
C TYR A 59 2.63 -20.46 21.21
N VAL A 60 3.71 -21.21 21.43
CA VAL A 60 5.05 -20.89 20.90
C VAL A 60 5.04 -20.97 19.37
N LEU A 61 4.45 -22.02 18.79
CA LEU A 61 4.31 -22.19 17.34
C LEU A 61 3.46 -21.07 16.72
N LYS A 62 2.39 -20.64 17.41
CA LYS A 62 1.56 -19.51 16.98
C LYS A 62 2.31 -18.19 16.99
N LYS A 63 3.11 -17.91 18.03
CA LYS A 63 3.94 -16.69 18.11
C LYS A 63 4.98 -16.65 16.98
N GLN A 64 5.60 -17.78 16.66
CA GLN A 64 6.52 -17.89 15.52
C GLN A 64 5.80 -17.68 14.18
N SER A 65 4.62 -18.29 14.00
CA SER A 65 3.78 -18.12 12.81
C SER A 65 3.32 -16.67 12.62
N ALA A 66 2.91 -15.97 13.67
CA ALA A 66 2.51 -14.57 13.61
C ALA A 66 3.67 -13.67 13.15
N ARG A 67 4.88 -13.91 13.67
CA ARG A 67 6.09 -13.19 13.25
C ARG A 67 6.42 -13.43 11.78
N ARG A 68 6.28 -14.67 11.28
CA ARG A 68 6.46 -14.98 9.85
C ARG A 68 5.41 -14.29 8.97
N ARG A 69 4.15 -14.24 9.39
CA ARG A 69 3.06 -13.55 8.68
C ARG A 69 3.34 -12.04 8.51
N GLY A 70 3.83 -11.37 9.55
CA GLY A 70 4.23 -9.96 9.46
C GLY A 70 5.37 -9.72 8.48
N ALA A 71 6.38 -10.59 8.46
CA ALA A 71 7.49 -10.49 7.49
C ALA A 71 7.03 -10.72 6.05
N VAL A 72 6.13 -11.68 5.82
CA VAL A 72 5.53 -11.95 4.50
C VAL A 72 4.70 -10.76 4.03
N PHE A 73 3.90 -10.14 4.90
CA PHE A 73 3.14 -8.94 4.54
C PHE A 73 4.07 -7.78 4.16
N GLY A 74 5.10 -7.52 4.95
CA GLY A 74 6.08 -6.46 4.66
C GLY A 74 6.78 -6.67 3.31
N LEU A 75 7.21 -7.90 3.02
CA LEU A 75 7.83 -8.24 1.74
C LEU A 75 6.84 -8.11 0.58
N ALA A 76 5.62 -8.62 0.72
CA ALA A 76 4.58 -8.51 -0.31
C ALA A 76 4.22 -7.05 -0.61
N PHE A 77 4.15 -6.21 0.42
CA PHE A 77 3.90 -4.77 0.26
C PHE A 77 5.05 -4.07 -0.46
N ALA A 78 6.31 -4.37 -0.09
CA ALA A 78 7.49 -3.81 -0.76
C ALA A 78 7.56 -4.21 -2.24
N VAL A 79 7.30 -5.49 -2.55
CA VAL A 79 7.24 -6.00 -3.93
C VAL A 79 6.12 -5.30 -4.71
N SER A 80 4.95 -5.11 -4.09
CA SER A 80 3.81 -4.44 -4.72
C SER A 80 4.09 -2.96 -5.04
N LEU A 81 4.81 -2.26 -4.16
CA LEU A 81 5.25 -0.88 -4.42
C LEU A 81 6.20 -0.81 -5.62
N VAL A 82 7.22 -1.67 -5.66
CA VAL A 82 8.18 -1.73 -6.78
C VAL A 82 7.46 -2.06 -8.09
N PHE A 83 6.55 -3.02 -8.05
CA PHE A 83 5.75 -3.43 -9.20
C PHE A 83 4.91 -2.28 -9.76
N LEU A 84 4.21 -1.54 -8.90
CA LEU A 84 3.39 -0.40 -9.32
C LEU A 84 4.22 0.76 -9.88
N ILE A 85 5.40 1.02 -9.32
CA ILE A 85 6.32 2.04 -9.85
C ILE A 85 6.84 1.64 -11.24
N TYR A 86 7.17 0.37 -11.44
CA TYR A 86 7.65 -0.14 -12.73
C TYR A 86 6.55 -0.12 -13.81
N TRP A 87 5.33 -0.55 -13.47
CA TRP A 87 4.22 -0.57 -14.41
C TRP A 87 3.67 0.84 -14.69
N GLY A 88 3.69 1.72 -13.68
CA GLY A 88 3.20 3.10 -13.77
C GLY A 88 1.74 3.23 -14.22
N PRO A 89 0.77 2.52 -13.62
CA PRO A 89 -0.61 2.49 -14.11
C PRO A 89 -1.34 3.83 -13.94
N PHE A 90 -0.97 4.62 -12.94
CA PHE A 90 -1.58 5.92 -12.72
C PHE A 90 -0.76 7.00 -13.44
N LYS A 91 -1.36 7.60 -14.46
CA LYS A 91 -0.77 8.73 -15.19
C LYS A 91 -0.66 9.94 -14.28
N LYS A 92 0.44 10.69 -14.43
CA LYS A 92 0.61 12.00 -13.82
C LYS A 92 -0.38 12.96 -14.49
N CYS A 93 -0.85 13.98 -13.77
CA CYS A 93 -1.74 14.94 -14.40
C CYS A 93 -1.04 15.64 -15.57
N GLU A 94 -1.68 15.55 -16.74
CA GLU A 94 -1.35 16.35 -17.91
C GLU A 94 -1.62 17.82 -17.61
N THR A 95 -0.74 18.67 -18.13
CA THR A 95 -0.72 20.12 -17.89
C THR A 95 -1.66 20.83 -18.85
#